data_AF-A0A151F360-F1
#
_entry.id   AF-A0A151F360-F1
#
_cell.length_a   1.000
_cell.length_b   1.000
_cell.length_c   1.000
_cell.angle_alpha   90.00
_cell.angle_beta   90.00
_cell.angle_gamma   90.00
#
_symmetry.space_group_name_H-M   'P 1'
#
loop_
_entity.id
_entity.type
_entity.pdbx_description
1 polymer ?
#
loop_
_entity_poly.entity_id
_entity_poly.type
_entity_poly.pdbx_seq_one_letter_code
_entity_poly.pdbx_strand_id
1 'polypeptide(L)'
;MLEEYISEIYACSRCGDCRESVKIESAHKGVYQVCPIKNQLGFDSYTARGRFMVLREVVEGKDINEDVADLFYNCLECGSCKEVCISQLGEGIDVPGIVENFRSILTEKGFTRTEHKPLIASIKNYDNPWYMPRYRKAEWAAAFDLPEKGDTLFFAGCSCSLLNPHLAQSVVTIFEILDIPLAYLRKKETCCGSLLKRIGAVTEFEKVKDKNIELFKESGAETIVTTCAGCYRTLKLDYGVNVLHITEFLDNYRREHGLTVNPFNKKVTYHDPCHLGRHCGVYIQPRNLIKAIPGIDFQEMRRNKEFAWCCGSGAGIKTYDPHLAVTIAKERRSEADGRLIISACPYCEANLKDAGAQVVDLAELYAQLLQPGMVSEAESEYLELFMGYLRGHTDIFSEIKKGGVLLYQVEDQFFTVEQTKKGTEIKKGEHDKPDLLIQITPTGVEKLMSCKTKEKYLKMYKYLYKETDDLDFDVKTNMFNMARKGYVSWAKKAGLLSL
;
A
#
# COMPACT_ATOMS: atom_id res chain seq x y z
N MET A 1 -4.29 -17.01 21.85
CA MET A 1 -5.67 -16.50 21.66
C MET A 1 -5.87 -15.06 22.11
N LEU A 2 -5.38 -14.60 23.25
CA LEU A 2 -4.96 -13.19 23.45
C LEU A 2 -3.57 -13.12 24.09
N GLU A 3 -3.10 -14.28 24.59
CA GLU A 3 -1.84 -14.45 25.30
C GLU A 3 -0.63 -14.04 24.46
N GLU A 4 -0.69 -14.28 23.15
CA GLU A 4 0.34 -13.90 22.17
C GLU A 4 0.55 -12.39 22.08
N TYR A 5 -0.46 -11.60 22.44
CA TYR A 5 -0.43 -10.15 22.39
C TYR A 5 -0.25 -9.49 23.76
N ILE A 6 -0.12 -10.27 24.85
CA ILE A 6 0.02 -9.70 26.21
C ILE A 6 1.21 -8.75 26.28
N SER A 7 2.39 -9.15 25.78
CA SER A 7 3.58 -8.29 25.79
C SER A 7 3.32 -6.95 25.09
N GLU A 8 2.63 -6.97 23.95
CA GLU A 8 2.28 -5.78 23.18
C GLU A 8 1.23 -4.90 23.88
N ILE A 9 0.21 -5.50 24.48
CA ILE A 9 -0.82 -4.79 25.26
C ILE A 9 -0.16 -4.06 26.44
N TYR A 10 0.78 -4.70 27.13
CA TYR A 10 1.52 -4.10 28.25
C TYR A 10 2.62 -3.13 27.78
N ALA A 11 3.10 -3.22 26.55
CA ALA A 11 4.07 -2.28 25.97
C ALA A 11 3.53 -0.85 25.82
N CYS A 12 2.21 -0.65 25.76
CA CYS A 12 1.63 0.68 25.66
C CYS A 12 1.98 1.55 26.89
N SER A 13 2.79 2.59 26.68
CA SER A 13 3.16 3.58 27.70
C SER A 13 2.08 4.63 27.98
N ARG A 14 0.95 4.56 27.27
CA ARG A 14 -0.20 5.48 27.40
C ARG A 14 0.14 6.96 27.08
N CYS A 15 1.19 7.21 26.30
CA CYS A 15 1.69 8.55 25.96
C CYS A 15 0.66 9.45 25.25
N GLY A 16 -0.28 8.88 24.48
CA GLY A 16 -1.26 9.65 23.72
C GLY A 16 -0.91 9.98 22.27
N ASP A 17 0.21 9.48 21.74
CA ASP A 17 0.59 9.75 20.34
C ASP A 17 -0.48 9.22 19.36
N CYS A 18 -1.09 8.06 19.65
CA CYS A 18 -2.22 7.52 18.89
C CYS A 18 -3.49 8.40 18.88
N ARG A 19 -3.52 9.47 19.69
CA ARG A 19 -4.62 10.44 19.80
C ARG A 19 -4.26 11.74 19.08
N GLU A 20 -3.20 12.43 19.53
CA GLU A 20 -2.91 13.81 19.11
C GLU A 20 -1.56 13.99 18.41
N SER A 21 -0.74 12.95 18.23
CA SER A 21 0.69 13.03 17.85
C SER A 21 1.08 14.31 17.11
N VAL A 22 1.54 15.32 17.87
CA VAL A 22 2.07 16.61 17.38
C VAL A 22 3.58 16.50 17.07
N LYS A 23 4.24 15.45 17.59
CA LYS A 23 5.70 15.26 17.54
C LYS A 23 6.30 15.10 16.14
N ILE A 24 5.47 15.04 15.09
CA ILE A 24 5.91 14.98 13.69
C ILE A 24 6.04 16.41 13.10
N GLU A 25 5.65 17.46 13.84
CA GLU A 25 5.94 18.86 13.46
C GLU A 25 7.44 19.15 13.31
N SER A 26 8.31 18.51 14.12
CA SER A 26 9.77 18.62 13.94
C SER A 26 10.29 17.97 12.65
N ALA A 27 9.47 17.17 11.98
CA ALA A 27 9.74 16.55 10.67
C ALA A 27 9.00 17.25 9.51
N HIS A 28 8.43 18.44 9.73
CA HIS A 28 7.67 19.22 8.73
C HIS A 28 6.48 18.46 8.09
N LYS A 29 6.01 17.35 8.67
CA LYS A 29 4.84 16.59 8.19
C LYS A 29 3.70 16.77 9.20
N GLY A 30 2.64 17.47 8.78
CA GLY A 30 1.53 17.91 9.63
C GLY A 30 0.57 16.79 10.07
N VAL A 31 1.05 15.85 10.89
CA VAL A 31 0.23 14.81 11.51
C VAL A 31 -0.44 15.40 12.75
N TYR A 32 -1.76 15.36 12.79
CA TYR A 32 -2.58 15.73 13.94
C TYR A 32 -3.85 14.88 13.93
N GLN A 33 -4.46 14.67 15.09
CA GLN A 33 -5.74 13.95 15.21
C GLN A 33 -5.70 12.55 14.58
N VAL A 34 -4.84 11.67 15.10
CA VAL A 34 -4.44 10.41 14.45
C VAL A 34 -5.61 9.45 14.21
N CYS A 35 -6.53 9.30 15.17
CA CYS A 35 -7.63 8.33 15.09
C CYS A 35 -8.93 9.00 14.60
N PRO A 36 -9.41 8.73 13.37
CA PRO A 36 -10.62 9.34 12.84
C PRO A 36 -11.87 9.06 13.70
N ILE A 37 -11.96 7.85 14.27
CA ILE A 37 -13.10 7.45 15.12
C ILE A 37 -13.15 8.31 16.38
N LYS A 38 -12.03 8.48 17.10
CA LYS A 38 -11.98 9.36 18.28
C LYS A 38 -12.29 10.80 17.91
N ASN A 39 -11.89 11.27 16.73
CA ASN A 39 -12.15 12.66 16.34
C ASN A 39 -13.63 12.93 16.11
N GLN A 40 -14.39 11.90 15.70
CA GLN A 40 -15.84 12.00 15.52
C GLN A 40 -16.60 11.72 16.81
N LEU A 41 -16.20 10.69 17.57
CA LEU A 41 -16.92 10.27 18.78
C LEU A 41 -16.46 10.99 20.07
N GLY A 42 -15.33 11.70 20.04
CA GLY A 42 -14.84 12.56 21.13
C GLY A 42 -14.17 11.84 22.30
N PHE A 43 -14.47 10.55 22.54
CA PHE A 43 -13.94 9.83 23.70
C PHE A 43 -12.60 9.14 23.43
N ASP A 44 -11.75 9.16 24.45
CA ASP A 44 -10.41 8.59 24.39
C ASP A 44 -10.40 7.05 24.38
N SER A 45 -11.48 6.43 24.86
CA SER A 45 -11.71 4.98 24.81
C SER A 45 -11.65 4.42 23.38
N TYR A 46 -11.95 5.23 22.36
CA TYR A 46 -11.86 4.86 20.94
C TYR A 46 -10.48 5.02 20.32
N THR A 47 -9.46 5.39 21.08
CA THR A 47 -8.06 5.39 20.62
C THR A 47 -7.39 4.05 20.92
N ALA A 48 -6.18 3.83 20.37
CA ALA A 48 -5.41 2.63 20.72
C ALA A 48 -5.12 2.56 22.23
N ARG A 49 -4.69 3.66 22.85
CA ARG A 49 -4.40 3.67 24.30
C ARG A 49 -5.64 3.36 25.14
N GLY A 50 -6.80 3.93 24.78
CA GLY A 50 -8.05 3.70 25.49
C GLY A 50 -8.48 2.25 25.42
N ARG A 51 -8.45 1.66 24.21
CA ARG A 51 -8.71 0.23 24.02
C ARG A 51 -7.74 -0.65 24.81
N PHE A 52 -6.46 -0.32 24.85
CA PHE A 52 -5.48 -1.09 25.61
C PHE A 52 -5.65 -0.98 27.12
N MET A 53 -6.13 0.15 27.63
CA MET A 53 -6.52 0.24 29.04
C MET A 53 -7.66 -0.72 29.35
N VAL A 54 -8.71 -0.75 28.53
CA VAL A 54 -9.81 -1.69 28.69
C VAL A 54 -9.35 -3.14 28.54
N LEU A 55 -8.51 -3.42 27.54
CA LEU A 55 -8.03 -4.77 27.25
C LEU A 55 -7.17 -5.34 28.38
N ARG A 56 -6.35 -4.52 29.05
CA ARG A 56 -5.59 -4.95 30.24
C ARG A 56 -6.51 -5.43 31.35
N GLU A 57 -7.58 -4.69 31.62
CA GLU A 57 -8.54 -5.08 32.66
C GLU A 57 -9.25 -6.40 32.29
N VAL A 58 -9.56 -6.61 31.01
CA VAL A 58 -10.12 -7.88 30.52
C VAL A 58 -9.12 -9.03 30.70
N VAL A 59 -7.84 -8.81 30.41
CA VAL A 59 -6.76 -9.78 30.65
C VAL A 59 -6.60 -10.10 32.15
N GLU A 60 -6.81 -9.11 33.00
CA GLU A 60 -6.76 -9.24 34.46
C GLU A 60 -8.04 -9.84 35.07
N GLY A 61 -8.97 -10.29 34.23
CA GLY A 61 -10.14 -11.07 34.64
C GLY A 61 -11.44 -10.28 34.74
N LYS A 62 -11.49 -9.02 34.29
CA LYS A 62 -12.77 -8.31 34.16
C LYS A 62 -13.63 -8.88 33.03
N ASP A 63 -14.92 -8.94 33.28
CA ASP A 63 -15.90 -9.44 32.32
C ASP A 63 -16.01 -8.54 31.09
N ILE A 64 -16.25 -9.18 29.94
CA ILE A 64 -16.59 -8.51 28.68
C ILE A 64 -18.08 -8.22 28.68
N ASN A 65 -18.45 -6.99 28.34
CA ASN A 65 -19.84 -6.57 28.14
C ASN A 65 -20.01 -5.85 26.78
N GLU A 66 -21.22 -5.38 26.51
CA GLU A 66 -21.56 -4.70 25.24
C GLU A 66 -20.75 -3.42 24.99
N ASP A 67 -20.49 -2.64 26.04
CA ASP A 67 -19.70 -1.41 25.96
C ASP A 67 -18.25 -1.72 25.59
N VAL A 68 -17.66 -2.74 26.22
CA VAL A 68 -16.32 -3.22 25.86
C VAL A 68 -16.32 -3.65 24.39
N ALA A 69 -17.26 -4.48 23.97
CA ALA A 69 -17.34 -4.91 22.59
C ALA A 69 -17.45 -3.71 21.62
N ASP A 70 -18.18 -2.65 21.99
CA ASP A 70 -18.47 -1.51 21.11
C ASP A 70 -17.20 -0.74 20.77
N LEU A 71 -16.34 -0.53 21.76
CA LEU A 71 -15.04 0.13 21.56
C LEU A 71 -14.21 -0.55 20.47
N PHE A 72 -14.22 -1.89 20.44
CA PHE A 72 -13.43 -2.65 19.47
C PHE A 72 -14.13 -2.74 18.12
N TYR A 73 -15.45 -2.94 18.05
CA TYR A 73 -16.19 -2.93 16.77
C TYR A 73 -16.19 -1.55 16.10
N ASN A 74 -16.01 -0.46 16.84
CA ASN A 74 -15.79 0.89 16.29
C ASN A 74 -14.37 1.14 15.75
N CYS A 75 -13.43 0.20 15.88
CA CYS A 75 -12.11 0.36 15.27
C CYS A 75 -12.15 0.20 13.75
N LEU A 76 -11.43 1.06 13.02
CA LEU A 76 -11.26 0.93 11.56
C LEU A 76 -10.16 -0.07 11.17
N GLU A 77 -9.38 -0.55 12.14
CA GLU A 77 -8.16 -1.37 11.93
C GLU A 77 -7.16 -0.76 10.92
N CYS A 78 -7.26 0.56 10.72
CA CYS A 78 -6.55 1.21 9.63
C CYS A 78 -5.04 1.31 9.88
N GLY A 79 -4.56 1.16 11.12
CA GLY A 79 -3.13 1.16 11.46
C GLY A 79 -2.52 2.55 11.73
N SER A 80 -3.24 3.66 11.58
CA SER A 80 -2.65 5.01 11.80
C SER A 80 -2.02 5.19 13.19
N CYS A 81 -2.57 4.51 14.20
CA CYS A 81 -2.04 4.53 15.55
C CYS A 81 -0.73 3.74 15.72
N LYS A 82 -0.49 2.73 14.88
CA LYS A 82 0.77 1.97 14.83
C LYS A 82 1.89 2.84 14.26
N GLU A 83 1.64 3.53 13.14
CA GLU A 83 2.63 4.39 12.47
C GLU A 83 3.19 5.51 13.35
N VAL A 84 2.37 6.09 14.22
CA VAL A 84 2.81 7.18 15.12
C VAL A 84 3.35 6.65 16.47
N CYS A 85 3.34 5.34 16.68
CA CYS A 85 3.68 4.75 17.96
C CYS A 85 5.18 4.58 18.10
N ILE A 86 5.78 5.29 19.07
CA ILE A 86 7.21 5.18 19.38
C ILE A 86 7.58 3.96 20.23
N SER A 87 6.60 3.13 20.59
CA SER A 87 6.87 1.88 21.33
C SER A 87 7.56 0.86 20.40
N GLN A 88 8.14 -0.20 20.98
CA GLN A 88 8.84 -1.24 20.21
C GLN A 88 9.96 -0.67 19.32
N LEU A 89 10.81 0.19 19.89
CA LEU A 89 11.92 0.84 19.17
C LEU A 89 11.48 1.62 17.90
N GLY A 90 10.21 2.07 17.86
CA GLY A 90 9.65 2.80 16.72
C GLY A 90 8.91 1.94 15.69
N GLU A 91 8.85 0.62 15.86
CA GLU A 91 8.03 -0.27 15.02
C GLU A 91 6.53 -0.15 15.33
N GLY A 92 6.20 0.39 16.51
CA GLY A 92 4.85 0.57 16.98
C GLY A 92 4.18 -0.73 17.44
N ILE A 93 3.09 -0.59 18.20
CA ILE A 93 2.29 -1.73 18.65
C ILE A 93 1.35 -2.17 17.52
N ASP A 94 1.18 -3.48 17.31
CA ASP A 94 0.30 -4.03 16.28
C ASP A 94 -1.19 -3.95 16.66
N VAL A 95 -1.68 -2.72 16.82
CA VAL A 95 -3.07 -2.42 17.16
C VAL A 95 -4.07 -3.13 16.22
N PRO A 96 -3.88 -3.16 14.89
CA PRO A 96 -4.80 -3.89 14.01
C PRO A 96 -4.88 -5.39 14.34
N GLY A 97 -3.75 -6.08 14.50
CA GLY A 97 -3.72 -7.51 14.85
C GLY A 97 -4.36 -7.81 16.20
N ILE A 98 -4.09 -6.98 17.21
CA ILE A 98 -4.71 -7.09 18.54
C ILE A 98 -6.23 -6.93 18.47
N VAL A 99 -6.72 -5.92 17.74
CA VAL A 99 -8.16 -5.67 17.60
C VAL A 99 -8.85 -6.78 16.83
N GLU A 100 -8.26 -7.24 15.73
CA GLU A 100 -8.77 -8.35 14.91
C GLU A 100 -8.90 -9.63 15.74
N ASN A 101 -7.86 -9.96 16.50
CA ASN A 101 -7.84 -11.11 17.38
C ASN A 101 -8.86 -10.98 18.53
N PHE A 102 -8.96 -9.81 19.17
CA PHE A 102 -9.95 -9.60 20.22
C PHE A 102 -11.39 -9.66 19.68
N ARG A 103 -11.65 -9.16 18.46
CA ARG A 103 -12.95 -9.32 17.81
C ARG A 103 -13.32 -10.78 17.59
N SER A 104 -12.36 -11.67 17.29
CA SER A 104 -12.62 -13.12 17.26
C SER A 104 -13.15 -13.63 18.61
N ILE A 105 -12.51 -13.24 19.71
CA ILE A 105 -12.95 -13.61 21.07
C ILE A 105 -14.36 -13.03 21.36
N LEU A 106 -14.62 -11.79 20.94
CA LEU A 106 -15.95 -11.19 21.08
C LEU A 106 -17.01 -12.00 20.30
N THR A 107 -16.70 -12.40 19.07
CA THR A 107 -17.60 -13.22 18.25
C THR A 107 -17.89 -14.57 18.93
N GLU A 108 -16.87 -15.26 19.43
CA GLU A 108 -17.01 -16.54 20.14
C GLU A 108 -17.85 -16.42 21.41
N LYS A 109 -17.73 -15.30 22.14
CA LYS A 109 -18.52 -15.01 23.34
C LYS A 109 -19.93 -14.48 23.04
N GLY A 110 -20.33 -14.41 21.77
CA GLY A 110 -21.68 -14.02 21.37
C GLY A 110 -21.90 -12.51 21.18
N PHE A 111 -20.85 -11.69 21.30
CA PHE A 111 -20.89 -10.23 21.11
C PHE A 111 -20.78 -9.83 19.62
N THR A 112 -21.15 -10.71 18.69
CA THR A 112 -21.18 -10.36 17.25
C THR A 112 -22.26 -9.32 17.01
N ARG A 113 -21.90 -8.22 16.34
CA ARG A 113 -22.84 -7.14 16.00
C ARG A 113 -24.00 -7.64 15.16
N THR A 114 -25.20 -7.20 15.50
CA THR A 114 -26.46 -7.56 14.83
C THR A 114 -26.43 -7.23 13.36
N GLU A 115 -25.82 -6.09 13.03
CA GLU A 115 -25.66 -5.53 11.69
C GLU A 115 -24.75 -6.40 10.81
N HIS A 116 -23.82 -7.14 11.43
CA HIS A 116 -22.87 -8.01 10.72
C HIS A 116 -23.45 -9.39 10.39
N LYS A 117 -24.49 -9.86 11.11
CA LYS A 117 -25.06 -11.20 10.91
C LYS A 117 -25.59 -11.44 9.49
N PRO A 118 -26.35 -10.50 8.86
CA PRO A 118 -26.79 -10.65 7.48
C PRO A 118 -25.60 -10.75 6.51
N LEU A 119 -24.56 -9.95 6.74
CA LEU A 119 -23.37 -9.93 5.89
C LEU A 119 -22.63 -11.27 5.93
N ILE A 120 -22.45 -11.85 7.13
CA ILE A 120 -21.86 -13.18 7.30
C ILE A 120 -22.70 -14.23 6.56
N ALA A 121 -24.02 -14.20 6.72
CA ALA A 121 -24.93 -15.13 6.02
C ALA A 121 -24.86 -14.98 4.50
N SER A 122 -24.73 -13.74 4.00
CA SER A 122 -24.56 -13.46 2.58
C SER A 122 -23.28 -14.06 2.02
N ILE A 123 -22.15 -13.93 2.71
CA ILE A 123 -20.89 -14.52 2.25
C ILE A 123 -20.99 -16.05 2.23
N LYS A 124 -21.59 -16.67 3.25
CA LYS A 124 -21.79 -18.13 3.29
C LYS A 124 -22.66 -18.65 2.15
N ASN A 125 -23.77 -17.97 1.87
CA ASN A 125 -24.77 -18.47 0.92
C ASN A 125 -24.46 -18.05 -0.52
N TYR A 126 -23.93 -16.84 -0.71
CA TYR A 126 -23.78 -16.22 -2.02
C TYR A 126 -22.33 -15.88 -2.41
N ASP A 127 -21.36 -16.25 -1.58
CA ASP A 127 -19.93 -15.96 -1.82
C ASP A 127 -19.63 -14.45 -2.01
N ASN A 128 -20.48 -13.55 -1.49
CA ASN A 128 -20.27 -12.11 -1.49
C ASN A 128 -21.05 -11.42 -0.34
N PRO A 129 -20.62 -10.24 0.13
CA PRO A 129 -21.28 -9.52 1.22
C PRO A 129 -22.50 -8.68 0.81
N TRP A 130 -22.86 -8.63 -0.47
CA TRP A 130 -23.85 -7.69 -1.01
C TRP A 130 -25.22 -8.30 -1.28
N TYR A 131 -25.50 -9.48 -0.73
CA TYR A 131 -26.81 -10.16 -0.82
C TYR A 131 -27.23 -10.49 -2.26
N MET A 132 -26.28 -10.50 -3.20
CA MET A 132 -26.54 -10.75 -4.62
C MET A 132 -26.24 -12.20 -4.98
N PRO A 133 -27.00 -12.84 -5.89
CA PRO A 133 -26.68 -14.18 -6.36
C PRO A 133 -25.28 -14.29 -6.99
N ARG A 134 -24.62 -15.46 -6.83
CA ARG A 134 -23.25 -15.72 -7.32
C ARG A 134 -23.04 -15.40 -8.80
N TYR A 135 -24.04 -15.70 -9.64
CA TYR A 135 -23.93 -15.51 -11.09
C TYR A 135 -23.72 -14.05 -11.49
N ARG A 136 -24.21 -13.08 -10.69
CA ARG A 136 -24.03 -11.65 -10.97
C ARG A 136 -22.58 -11.22 -11.00
N LYS A 137 -21.70 -11.90 -10.25
CA LYS A 137 -20.27 -11.61 -10.30
C LYS A 137 -19.66 -11.87 -11.68
N ALA A 138 -20.26 -12.73 -12.49
CA ALA A 138 -19.76 -13.08 -13.82
C ALA A 138 -20.40 -12.26 -14.96
N GLU A 139 -21.45 -11.48 -14.68
CA GLU A 139 -22.22 -10.76 -15.73
C GLU A 139 -21.35 -9.77 -16.50
N TRP A 140 -20.50 -9.00 -15.80
CA TRP A 140 -19.64 -8.00 -16.42
C TRP A 140 -18.63 -8.60 -17.41
N ALA A 141 -18.24 -9.87 -17.17
CA ALA A 141 -17.27 -10.61 -17.96
C ALA A 141 -17.88 -11.28 -19.21
N ALA A 142 -19.21 -11.20 -19.40
CA ALA A 142 -19.87 -11.78 -20.57
C ALA A 142 -19.47 -11.13 -21.89
N ALA A 143 -18.93 -9.91 -21.85
CA ALA A 143 -18.42 -9.19 -23.01
C ALA A 143 -17.00 -9.61 -23.43
N PHE A 144 -16.34 -10.49 -22.67
CA PHE A 144 -14.93 -10.85 -22.87
C PHE A 144 -14.75 -12.37 -22.91
N ASP A 145 -13.80 -12.81 -23.73
CA ASP A 145 -13.40 -14.22 -23.82
C ASP A 145 -12.28 -14.55 -22.81
N LEU A 146 -12.63 -14.51 -21.52
CA LEU A 146 -11.70 -14.81 -20.44
C LEU A 146 -11.69 -16.31 -20.11
N PRO A 147 -10.56 -17.03 -20.23
CA PRO A 147 -10.45 -18.41 -19.78
C PRO A 147 -10.53 -18.49 -18.25
N GLU A 148 -10.95 -19.65 -17.73
CA GLU A 148 -10.91 -19.90 -16.27
C GLU A 148 -9.51 -20.31 -15.76
N LYS A 149 -8.56 -20.53 -16.67
CA LYS A 149 -7.18 -20.95 -16.38
C LYS A 149 -6.17 -20.08 -17.13
N GLY A 150 -5.02 -19.84 -16.52
CA GLY A 150 -3.93 -19.08 -17.12
C GLY A 150 -2.94 -18.60 -16.06
N ASP A 151 -1.74 -18.21 -16.50
CA ASP A 151 -0.62 -17.84 -15.63
C ASP A 151 -0.92 -16.58 -14.81
N THR A 152 -1.70 -15.65 -15.38
CA THR A 152 -2.20 -14.46 -14.70
C THR A 152 -3.70 -14.56 -14.48
N LEU A 153 -4.12 -14.50 -13.21
CA LEU A 153 -5.53 -14.53 -12.82
C LEU A 153 -5.99 -13.19 -12.27
N PHE A 154 -7.06 -12.63 -12.84
CA PHE A 154 -7.74 -11.49 -12.25
C PHE A 154 -8.68 -11.94 -11.14
N PHE A 155 -8.38 -11.55 -9.90
CA PHE A 155 -9.30 -11.62 -8.77
C PHE A 155 -10.03 -10.28 -8.66
N ALA A 156 -11.19 -10.17 -9.31
CA ALA A 156 -12.03 -8.98 -9.30
C ALA A 156 -12.64 -8.73 -7.91
N GLY A 157 -12.99 -9.81 -7.20
CA GLY A 157 -13.63 -9.72 -5.90
C GLY A 157 -15.03 -9.09 -5.96
N CYS A 158 -15.59 -8.76 -4.79
CA CYS A 158 -17.02 -8.40 -4.69
C CYS A 158 -17.32 -6.96 -5.08
N SER A 159 -16.54 -5.98 -4.59
CA SER A 159 -16.82 -4.56 -4.85
C SER A 159 -16.62 -4.20 -6.32
N CYS A 160 -15.57 -4.71 -6.95
CA CYS A 160 -15.33 -4.51 -8.38
C CYS A 160 -16.43 -5.21 -9.20
N SER A 161 -16.68 -6.50 -8.98
CA SER A 161 -17.66 -7.24 -9.81
C SER A 161 -19.12 -6.76 -9.67
N LEU A 162 -19.53 -6.27 -8.49
CA LEU A 162 -20.95 -6.00 -8.19
C LEU A 162 -21.29 -4.52 -7.99
N LEU A 163 -20.36 -3.70 -7.48
CA LEU A 163 -20.61 -2.29 -7.19
C LEU A 163 -20.01 -1.35 -8.23
N ASN A 164 -18.83 -1.71 -8.80
CA ASN A 164 -18.22 -0.98 -9.91
C ASN A 164 -17.77 -1.94 -11.04
N PRO A 165 -18.70 -2.53 -11.81
CA PRO A 165 -18.37 -3.41 -12.93
C PRO A 165 -17.48 -2.74 -13.99
N HIS A 166 -17.56 -1.42 -14.16
CA HIS A 166 -16.74 -0.69 -15.12
C HIS A 166 -15.25 -0.75 -14.78
N LEU A 167 -14.88 -0.77 -13.50
CA LEU A 167 -13.51 -1.02 -13.07
C LEU A 167 -13.04 -2.43 -13.48
N ALA A 168 -13.90 -3.45 -13.39
CA ALA A 168 -13.53 -4.80 -13.78
C ALA A 168 -13.28 -4.89 -15.29
N GLN A 169 -14.15 -4.26 -16.08
CA GLN A 169 -14.01 -4.14 -17.54
C GLN A 169 -12.73 -3.37 -17.92
N SER A 170 -12.43 -2.29 -17.20
CA SER A 170 -11.23 -1.47 -17.40
C SER A 170 -9.95 -2.27 -17.22
N VAL A 171 -9.90 -3.18 -16.23
CA VAL A 171 -8.76 -4.08 -16.06
C VAL A 171 -8.59 -4.99 -17.28
N VAL A 172 -9.67 -5.59 -17.77
CA VAL A 172 -9.58 -6.45 -18.97
C VAL A 172 -9.09 -5.65 -20.18
N THR A 173 -9.65 -4.46 -20.42
CA THR A 173 -9.22 -3.58 -21.50
C THR A 173 -7.73 -3.24 -21.40
N ILE A 174 -7.21 -2.97 -20.19
CA ILE A 174 -5.77 -2.75 -20.02
C ILE A 174 -4.99 -3.99 -20.45
N PHE A 175 -5.32 -5.17 -19.93
CA PHE A 175 -4.60 -6.40 -20.25
C PHE A 175 -4.68 -6.77 -21.75
N GLU A 176 -5.81 -6.50 -22.41
CA GLU A 176 -5.95 -6.65 -23.87
C GLU A 176 -5.03 -5.70 -24.65
N ILE A 177 -4.91 -4.43 -24.22
CA ILE A 177 -4.00 -3.45 -24.85
C ILE A 177 -2.53 -3.85 -24.64
N LEU A 178 -2.21 -4.41 -23.48
CA LEU A 178 -0.87 -4.89 -23.15
C LEU A 178 -0.52 -6.24 -23.78
N ASP A 179 -1.47 -6.89 -24.47
CA ASP A 179 -1.35 -8.24 -25.03
C ASP A 179 -0.94 -9.30 -23.99
N ILE A 180 -1.53 -9.21 -22.78
CA ILE A 180 -1.26 -10.13 -21.67
C ILE A 180 -2.50 -11.01 -21.44
N PRO A 181 -2.40 -12.34 -21.62
CA PRO A 181 -3.51 -13.25 -21.35
C PRO A 181 -3.99 -13.16 -19.89
N LEU A 182 -5.30 -12.96 -19.72
CA LEU A 182 -5.92 -12.79 -18.41
C LEU A 182 -6.99 -13.85 -18.16
N ALA A 183 -6.83 -14.63 -17.09
CA ALA A 183 -7.84 -15.58 -16.66
C ALA A 183 -8.82 -14.95 -15.65
N TYR A 184 -10.05 -15.47 -15.59
CA TYR A 184 -11.06 -15.07 -14.60
C TYR A 184 -11.92 -16.25 -14.14
N LEU A 185 -12.12 -16.40 -12.83
CA LEU A 185 -12.86 -17.51 -12.22
C LEU A 185 -14.39 -17.46 -12.46
N ARG A 186 -14.91 -16.38 -13.06
CA ARG A 186 -16.35 -16.22 -13.39
C ARG A 186 -17.24 -16.52 -12.17
N LYS A 187 -18.25 -17.37 -12.35
CA LYS A 187 -19.22 -17.75 -11.31
C LYS A 187 -18.63 -18.52 -10.13
N LYS A 188 -17.40 -19.05 -10.27
CA LYS A 188 -16.68 -19.76 -9.20
C LYS A 188 -15.98 -18.79 -8.25
N GLU A 189 -15.68 -17.56 -8.70
CA GLU A 189 -14.96 -16.59 -7.88
C GLU A 189 -15.73 -16.30 -6.58
N THR A 190 -15.08 -16.51 -5.43
CA THR A 190 -15.72 -16.24 -4.14
C THR A 190 -15.33 -14.87 -3.55
N CYS A 191 -15.76 -14.59 -2.33
CA CYS A 191 -15.29 -13.41 -1.58
C CYS A 191 -13.85 -13.65 -1.13
N CYS A 192 -13.04 -12.60 -1.00
CA CYS A 192 -11.71 -12.72 -0.37
C CYS A 192 -11.76 -13.01 1.14
N GLY A 193 -12.95 -12.96 1.76
CA GLY A 193 -13.12 -13.18 3.21
C GLY A 193 -12.68 -12.01 4.10
N SER A 194 -12.14 -10.91 3.53
CA SER A 194 -11.59 -9.78 4.30
C SER A 194 -12.53 -9.30 5.41
N LEU A 195 -13.81 -9.06 5.11
CA LEU A 195 -14.77 -8.60 6.12
C LEU A 195 -14.98 -9.62 7.24
N LEU A 196 -15.05 -10.92 6.92
CA LEU A 196 -15.22 -11.98 7.93
C LEU A 196 -14.08 -11.97 8.95
N LYS A 197 -12.84 -11.85 8.48
CA LYS A 197 -11.67 -11.80 9.35
C LYS A 197 -11.70 -10.58 10.27
N ARG A 198 -11.91 -9.39 9.71
CA ARG A 198 -11.87 -8.11 10.46
C ARG A 198 -13.03 -7.95 11.43
N ILE A 199 -14.18 -8.61 11.23
CA ILE A 199 -15.30 -8.58 12.19
C ILE A 199 -15.27 -9.74 13.21
N GLY A 200 -14.22 -10.56 13.20
CA GLY A 200 -14.06 -11.67 14.16
C GLY A 200 -14.74 -13.00 13.76
N ALA A 201 -15.35 -13.09 12.57
CA ALA A 201 -15.96 -14.32 12.05
C ALA A 201 -14.89 -15.28 11.46
N VAL A 202 -13.85 -15.60 12.23
CA VAL A 202 -12.64 -16.30 11.78
C VAL A 202 -12.95 -17.70 11.24
N THR A 203 -13.85 -18.46 11.88
CA THR A 203 -14.23 -19.80 11.41
C THR A 203 -14.78 -19.80 9.98
N GLU A 204 -15.53 -18.77 9.61
CA GLU A 204 -16.07 -18.66 8.24
C GLU A 204 -15.04 -18.08 7.28
N PHE A 205 -14.13 -17.23 7.77
CA PHE A 205 -13.00 -16.76 7.00
C PHE A 205 -12.10 -17.92 6.55
N GLU A 206 -11.73 -18.84 7.44
CA GLU A 206 -10.85 -19.98 7.08
C GLU A 206 -11.49 -20.87 6.00
N LYS A 207 -12.80 -21.13 6.06
CA LYS A 207 -13.50 -21.88 5.00
C LYS A 207 -13.45 -21.19 3.64
N VAL A 208 -13.61 -19.86 3.62
CA VAL A 208 -13.51 -19.05 2.39
C VAL A 208 -12.07 -19.03 1.87
N LYS A 209 -11.09 -18.99 2.76
CA LYS A 209 -9.67 -19.08 2.43
C LYS A 209 -9.31 -20.41 1.79
N ASP A 210 -9.67 -21.53 2.40
CA ASP A 210 -9.38 -22.86 1.88
C ASP A 210 -9.96 -23.05 0.47
N LYS A 211 -11.23 -22.69 0.27
CA LYS A 211 -11.90 -22.75 -1.03
C LYS A 211 -11.20 -21.90 -2.09
N ASN A 212 -10.79 -20.68 -1.76
CA ASN A 212 -10.07 -19.82 -2.71
C ASN A 212 -8.67 -20.35 -3.04
N ILE A 213 -7.94 -20.89 -2.07
CA ILE A 213 -6.63 -21.50 -2.31
C ILE A 213 -6.75 -22.67 -3.29
N GLU A 214 -7.80 -23.50 -3.15
CA GLU A 214 -8.10 -24.56 -4.11
C GLU A 214 -8.39 -24.00 -5.51
N LEU A 215 -9.25 -22.99 -5.62
CA LEU A 215 -9.58 -22.36 -6.91
C LEU A 215 -8.36 -21.74 -7.60
N PHE A 216 -7.44 -21.12 -6.86
CA PHE A 216 -6.20 -20.56 -7.42
C PHE A 216 -5.25 -21.65 -7.92
N LYS A 217 -5.19 -22.80 -7.25
CA LYS A 217 -4.43 -23.95 -7.73
C LYS A 217 -5.07 -24.54 -9.00
N GLU A 218 -6.39 -24.69 -9.01
CA GLU A 218 -7.12 -25.22 -10.17
C GLU A 218 -7.03 -24.32 -11.41
N SER A 219 -6.93 -23.00 -11.22
CA SER A 219 -6.74 -22.05 -12.32
C SER A 219 -5.33 -22.11 -12.93
N GLY A 220 -4.36 -22.68 -12.21
CA GLY A 220 -2.95 -22.74 -12.63
C GLY A 220 -2.25 -21.38 -12.60
N ALA A 221 -2.75 -20.44 -11.80
CA ALA A 221 -2.22 -19.08 -11.77
C ALA A 221 -0.89 -19.02 -11.01
N GLU A 222 0.12 -18.42 -11.62
CA GLU A 222 1.39 -18.08 -10.98
C GLU A 222 1.32 -16.70 -10.30
N THR A 223 0.56 -15.79 -10.91
CA THR A 223 0.34 -14.43 -10.40
C THR A 223 -1.15 -14.11 -10.35
N ILE A 224 -1.61 -13.64 -9.18
CA ILE A 224 -2.96 -13.11 -9.02
C ILE A 224 -2.90 -11.58 -9.08
N VAL A 225 -3.80 -10.93 -9.81
CA VAL A 225 -3.92 -9.47 -9.86
C VAL A 225 -5.26 -9.05 -9.27
N THR A 226 -5.29 -7.98 -8.47
CA THR A 226 -6.52 -7.42 -7.87
C THR A 226 -6.48 -5.89 -7.82
N THR A 227 -7.63 -5.25 -7.90
CA THR A 227 -7.80 -3.78 -7.79
C THR A 227 -8.25 -3.31 -6.41
N CYS A 228 -8.66 -4.24 -5.54
CA CYS A 228 -9.16 -3.91 -4.22
C CYS A 228 -8.07 -4.06 -3.16
N ALA A 229 -7.72 -2.95 -2.50
CA ALA A 229 -6.79 -2.93 -1.36
C ALA A 229 -7.16 -3.96 -0.26
N GLY A 230 -8.45 -4.15 0.00
CA GLY A 230 -8.92 -5.15 0.98
C GLY A 230 -8.70 -6.59 0.52
N CYS A 231 -8.94 -6.89 -0.77
CA CYS A 231 -8.63 -8.20 -1.32
C CYS A 231 -7.11 -8.41 -1.31
N TYR A 232 -6.34 -7.42 -1.77
CA TYR A 232 -4.89 -7.45 -1.81
C TYR A 232 -4.26 -7.78 -0.45
N ARG A 233 -4.56 -7.02 0.61
CA ARG A 233 -4.03 -7.30 1.96
C ARG A 233 -4.41 -8.68 2.47
N THR A 234 -5.62 -9.13 2.16
CA THR A 234 -6.13 -10.42 2.64
C THR A 234 -5.42 -11.58 1.92
N LEU A 235 -5.33 -11.51 0.59
CA LEU A 235 -4.62 -12.49 -0.23
C LEU A 235 -3.11 -12.49 0.09
N LYS A 236 -2.49 -11.32 0.23
CA LYS A 236 -1.05 -11.22 0.49
C LYS A 236 -0.67 -11.69 1.89
N LEU A 237 -1.30 -11.16 2.93
CA LEU A 237 -0.88 -11.39 4.32
C LEU A 237 -1.61 -12.57 4.98
N ASP A 238 -2.91 -12.75 4.75
CA ASP A 238 -3.67 -13.80 5.43
C ASP A 238 -3.62 -15.14 4.68
N TYR A 239 -3.54 -15.12 3.34
CA TYR A 239 -3.48 -16.33 2.51
C TYR A 239 -2.04 -16.73 2.20
N GLY A 240 -1.13 -15.74 2.05
CA GLY A 240 0.26 -15.98 1.67
C GLY A 240 0.43 -16.37 0.21
N VAL A 241 -0.44 -15.89 -0.69
CA VAL A 241 -0.36 -16.17 -2.13
C VAL A 241 0.38 -15.06 -2.88
N ASN A 242 0.99 -15.40 -4.03
CA ASN A 242 1.60 -14.41 -4.91
C ASN A 242 0.52 -13.55 -5.56
N VAL A 243 0.40 -12.31 -5.09
CA VAL A 243 -0.61 -11.36 -5.54
C VAL A 243 0.01 -9.99 -5.74
N LEU A 244 -0.34 -9.35 -6.87
CA LEU A 244 -0.02 -7.97 -7.16
C LEU A 244 -1.29 -7.12 -7.09
N HIS A 245 -1.17 -5.94 -6.50
CA HIS A 245 -2.16 -4.91 -6.73
C HIS A 245 -2.01 -4.41 -8.17
N ILE A 246 -3.10 -4.05 -8.85
CA ILE A 246 -3.06 -3.55 -10.23
C ILE A 246 -2.06 -2.40 -10.42
N THR A 247 -1.88 -1.56 -9.39
CA THR A 247 -0.91 -0.47 -9.42
C THR A 247 0.54 -0.95 -9.37
N GLU A 248 0.83 -2.03 -8.65
CA GLU A 248 2.16 -2.65 -8.69
C GLU A 248 2.39 -3.31 -10.04
N PHE A 249 1.39 -4.03 -10.55
CA PHE A 249 1.47 -4.66 -11.87
C PHE A 249 1.76 -3.63 -12.96
N LEU A 250 0.99 -2.55 -13.04
CA LEU A 250 1.17 -1.52 -14.07
C LEU A 250 2.46 -0.73 -13.89
N ASP A 251 2.88 -0.45 -12.66
CA ASP A 251 4.17 0.22 -12.44
C ASP A 251 5.32 -0.70 -12.85
N ASN A 252 5.29 -2.00 -12.50
CA ASN A 252 6.27 -2.97 -12.97
C ASN A 252 6.29 -3.07 -14.50
N TYR A 253 5.12 -3.22 -15.12
CA TYR A 253 5.00 -3.31 -16.57
C TYR A 253 5.53 -2.04 -17.26
N ARG A 254 5.18 -0.86 -16.74
CA ARG A 254 5.72 0.41 -17.23
C ARG A 254 7.24 0.44 -17.15
N ARG A 255 7.80 -0.06 -16.04
CA ARG A 255 9.25 -0.09 -15.82
C ARG A 255 9.98 -1.02 -16.80
N GLU A 256 9.38 -2.17 -17.08
CA GLU A 256 9.96 -3.21 -17.93
C GLU A 256 9.78 -2.93 -19.43
N HIS A 257 8.64 -2.32 -19.81
CA HIS A 257 8.18 -2.26 -21.20
C HIS A 257 7.82 -0.85 -21.69
N GLY A 258 8.15 0.21 -20.95
CA GLY A 258 7.96 1.59 -21.42
C GLY A 258 6.50 1.94 -21.72
N LEU A 259 5.63 1.88 -20.70
CA LEU A 259 4.20 2.19 -20.84
C LEU A 259 3.95 3.70 -20.76
N THR A 260 3.31 4.25 -21.79
CA THR A 260 2.86 5.65 -21.84
C THR A 260 1.34 5.74 -21.89
N VAL A 261 0.79 6.93 -21.62
CA VAL A 261 -0.65 7.19 -21.66
C VAL A 261 -0.95 8.56 -22.25
N ASN A 262 -2.19 8.76 -22.70
CA ASN A 262 -2.65 10.06 -23.15
C ASN A 262 -2.64 11.12 -22.04
N PRO A 263 -2.49 12.42 -22.39
CA PRO A 263 -2.51 13.49 -21.40
C PRO A 263 -3.83 13.62 -20.63
N PHE A 264 -3.75 14.03 -19.37
CA PHE A 264 -4.89 14.31 -18.52
C PHE A 264 -4.71 15.62 -17.73
N ASN A 265 -5.22 16.71 -18.29
CA ASN A 265 -5.05 18.06 -17.75
C ASN A 265 -6.07 18.39 -16.63
N LYS A 266 -5.96 17.73 -15.47
CA LYS A 266 -6.78 18.06 -14.28
C LYS A 266 -5.95 18.17 -13.01
N LYS A 267 -6.46 18.94 -12.06
CA LYS A 267 -5.98 18.98 -10.67
C LYS A 267 -6.44 17.74 -9.93
N VAL A 268 -5.49 16.94 -9.48
CA VAL A 268 -5.76 15.67 -8.81
C VAL A 268 -5.01 15.58 -7.49
N THR A 269 -5.52 14.72 -6.63
CA THR A 269 -4.84 14.27 -5.41
C THR A 269 -5.00 12.76 -5.25
N TYR A 270 -4.32 12.15 -4.29
CA TYR A 270 -4.35 10.70 -4.09
C TYR A 270 -4.83 10.34 -2.68
N HIS A 271 -5.85 9.48 -2.60
CA HIS A 271 -6.24 8.84 -1.34
C HIS A 271 -5.49 7.51 -1.19
N ASP A 272 -4.59 7.44 -0.21
CA ASP A 272 -3.91 6.20 0.18
C ASP A 272 -4.87 5.22 0.88
N PRO A 273 -5.25 4.10 0.25
CA PRO A 273 -6.08 3.09 0.91
C PRO A 273 -5.26 2.41 2.02
N CYS A 274 -5.80 2.35 3.24
CA CYS A 274 -5.04 1.89 4.40
C CYS A 274 -4.51 0.44 4.28
N HIS A 275 -5.28 -0.47 3.67
CA HIS A 275 -4.83 -1.85 3.43
C HIS A 275 -3.76 -1.96 2.33
N LEU A 276 -3.68 -1.01 1.40
CA LEU A 276 -2.66 -1.00 0.34
C LEU A 276 -1.36 -0.37 0.87
N GLY A 277 -1.48 0.80 1.50
CA GLY A 277 -0.38 1.53 2.13
C GLY A 277 0.06 0.89 3.45
N ARG A 278 -0.56 1.26 4.57
CA ARG A 278 -0.07 0.92 5.92
C ARG A 278 0.10 -0.56 6.19
N HIS A 279 -0.75 -1.40 5.60
CA HIS A 279 -0.67 -2.84 5.83
C HIS A 279 0.32 -3.54 4.88
N CYS A 280 0.54 -3.03 3.66
CA CYS A 280 1.30 -3.76 2.63
C CYS A 280 2.49 -2.99 2.04
N GLY A 281 2.72 -1.74 2.46
CA GLY A 281 3.84 -0.89 2.03
C GLY A 281 3.72 -0.28 0.64
N VAL A 282 2.57 -0.39 -0.04
CA VAL A 282 2.41 0.07 -1.42
C VAL A 282 2.01 1.55 -1.44
N TYR A 283 3.02 2.41 -1.54
CA TYR A 283 2.87 3.87 -1.60
C TYR A 283 3.40 4.48 -2.88
N ILE A 284 4.49 3.93 -3.42
CA ILE A 284 5.27 4.54 -4.50
C ILE A 284 4.64 4.22 -5.85
N GLN A 285 4.23 2.97 -6.07
CA GLN A 285 3.70 2.49 -7.34
C GLN A 285 2.47 3.28 -7.83
N PRO A 286 1.45 3.56 -6.99
CA PRO A 286 0.33 4.42 -7.42
C PRO A 286 0.79 5.84 -7.79
N ARG A 287 1.79 6.40 -7.09
CA ARG A 287 2.29 7.75 -7.34
C ARG A 287 3.14 7.82 -8.60
N ASN A 288 3.96 6.82 -8.87
CA ASN A 288 4.73 6.70 -10.11
C ASN A 288 3.77 6.72 -11.30
N LEU A 289 2.73 5.89 -11.24
CA LEU A 289 1.70 5.84 -12.26
C LEU A 289 0.97 7.19 -12.41
N ILE A 290 0.58 7.85 -11.32
CA ILE A 290 -0.08 9.17 -11.43
C ILE A 290 0.85 10.20 -12.08
N LYS A 291 2.10 10.29 -11.63
CA LYS A 291 3.08 11.27 -12.14
C LYS A 291 3.48 11.02 -13.60
N ALA A 292 3.38 9.78 -14.07
CA ALA A 292 3.66 9.41 -15.46
C ALA A 292 2.59 9.90 -16.45
N ILE A 293 1.42 10.36 -15.97
CA ILE A 293 0.35 10.87 -16.83
C ILE A 293 0.70 12.28 -17.33
N PRO A 294 0.85 12.51 -18.65
CA PRO A 294 1.21 13.84 -19.15
C PRO A 294 0.17 14.90 -18.81
N GLY A 295 0.61 16.10 -18.42
CA GLY A 295 -0.28 17.23 -18.15
C GLY A 295 -1.05 17.19 -16.82
N ILE A 296 -0.83 16.16 -16.00
CA ILE A 296 -1.51 16.03 -14.70
C ILE A 296 -0.97 17.05 -13.68
N ASP A 297 -1.87 17.74 -12.98
CA ASP A 297 -1.53 18.62 -11.86
C ASP A 297 -1.76 17.85 -10.55
N PHE A 298 -0.76 17.05 -10.16
CA PHE A 298 -0.83 16.20 -8.97
C PHE A 298 -0.29 16.91 -7.74
N GLN A 299 -1.13 16.99 -6.70
CA GLN A 299 -0.73 17.48 -5.39
C GLN A 299 -1.23 16.55 -4.28
N GLU A 300 -0.34 16.23 -3.35
CA GLU A 300 -0.69 15.43 -2.17
C GLU A 300 -1.65 16.17 -1.23
N MET A 301 -2.54 15.42 -0.60
CA MET A 301 -3.28 15.91 0.57
C MET A 301 -2.33 16.16 1.73
N ARG A 302 -2.70 17.08 2.64
CA ARG A 302 -1.93 17.37 3.86
C ARG A 302 -1.50 16.11 4.61
N ARG A 303 -2.42 15.15 4.74
CA ARG A 303 -2.15 13.80 5.25
C ARG A 303 -2.09 12.83 4.09
N ASN A 304 -0.93 12.24 3.84
CA ASN A 304 -0.68 11.28 2.77
C ASN A 304 0.20 10.14 3.30
N LYS A 305 0.36 9.11 2.46
CA LYS A 305 1.14 7.90 2.74
C LYS A 305 0.76 7.25 4.08
N GLU A 306 1.72 6.92 4.93
CA GLU A 306 1.54 6.32 6.25
C GLU A 306 0.62 7.14 7.17
N PHE A 307 0.55 8.46 6.97
CA PHE A 307 -0.24 9.38 7.79
C PHE A 307 -1.63 9.70 7.21
N ALA A 308 -2.00 9.16 6.05
CA ALA A 308 -3.30 9.40 5.43
C ALA A 308 -4.47 8.97 6.33
N TRP A 309 -5.53 9.77 6.41
CA TRP A 309 -6.73 9.32 7.10
C TRP A 309 -7.45 8.20 6.33
N CYS A 310 -8.02 7.26 7.08
CA CYS A 310 -8.88 6.22 6.54
C CYS A 310 -10.13 6.86 5.90
N CYS A 311 -10.63 6.27 4.81
CA CYS A 311 -11.91 6.69 4.22
C CYS A 311 -13.12 6.38 5.10
N GLY A 312 -12.99 5.55 6.14
CA GLY A 312 -14.05 5.28 7.12
C GLY A 312 -14.89 4.01 6.88
N SER A 313 -14.73 3.30 5.75
CA SER A 313 -15.59 2.14 5.43
C SER A 313 -15.08 0.78 5.88
N GLY A 314 -13.78 0.65 6.17
CA GLY A 314 -13.13 -0.63 6.46
C GLY A 314 -13.57 -1.32 7.76
N ALA A 315 -13.10 -2.55 7.95
CA ALA A 315 -13.22 -3.34 9.18
C ALA A 315 -14.64 -3.47 9.76
N GLY A 316 -15.67 -3.46 8.90
CA GLY A 316 -17.07 -3.62 9.30
C GLY A 316 -17.78 -2.34 9.74
N ILE A 317 -17.11 -1.18 9.76
CA ILE A 317 -17.70 0.10 10.18
C ILE A 317 -18.81 0.54 9.25
N LYS A 318 -18.64 0.42 7.92
CA LYS A 318 -19.70 0.81 6.97
C LYS A 318 -21.01 0.07 7.19
N THR A 319 -20.95 -1.17 7.68
CA THR A 319 -22.14 -1.98 8.00
C THR A 319 -22.64 -1.73 9.41
N TYR A 320 -21.73 -1.54 10.36
CA TYR A 320 -22.08 -1.31 11.77
C TYR A 320 -22.65 0.10 12.01
N ASP A 321 -21.94 1.12 11.54
CA ASP A 321 -22.30 2.53 11.64
C ASP A 321 -21.99 3.26 10.31
N PRO A 322 -22.92 3.20 9.34
CA PRO A 322 -22.75 3.87 8.05
C PRO A 322 -22.67 5.40 8.17
N HIS A 323 -23.29 5.99 9.19
CA HIS A 323 -23.26 7.44 9.41
C HIS A 323 -21.86 7.90 9.83
N LEU A 324 -21.24 7.19 10.75
CA LEU A 324 -19.84 7.43 11.14
C LEU A 324 -18.89 7.23 9.96
N ALA A 325 -19.06 6.15 9.20
CA ALA A 325 -18.25 5.87 8.01
C ALA A 325 -18.27 7.03 7.00
N VAL A 326 -19.46 7.57 6.69
CA VAL A 326 -19.62 8.69 5.75
C VAL A 326 -19.11 10.00 6.34
N THR A 327 -19.27 10.22 7.64
CA THR A 327 -18.77 11.43 8.31
C THR A 327 -17.25 11.50 8.26
N ILE A 328 -16.56 10.38 8.48
CA ILE A 328 -15.10 10.27 8.32
C ILE A 328 -14.68 10.50 6.85
N ALA A 329 -15.43 9.97 5.88
CA ALA A 329 -15.17 10.23 4.47
C ALA A 329 -15.33 11.72 4.09
N LYS A 330 -16.26 12.46 4.70
CA LYS A 330 -16.43 13.91 4.48
C LYS A 330 -15.21 14.70 4.93
N GLU A 331 -14.61 14.33 6.06
CA GLU A 331 -13.34 14.90 6.50
C GLU A 331 -12.23 14.61 5.50
N ARG A 332 -12.11 13.36 5.02
CA ARG A 332 -11.10 13.04 4.01
C ARG A 332 -11.32 13.79 2.70
N ARG A 333 -12.58 14.01 2.30
CA ARG A 333 -12.95 14.83 1.14
C ARG A 333 -12.53 16.29 1.33
N SER A 334 -12.67 16.86 2.52
CA SER A 334 -12.30 18.27 2.77
C SER A 334 -10.80 18.49 2.53
N GLU A 335 -9.95 17.51 2.87
CA GLU A 335 -8.51 17.57 2.63
C GLU A 335 -8.11 17.61 1.16
N ALA A 336 -8.96 17.09 0.27
CA ALA A 336 -8.72 17.13 -1.17
C ALA A 336 -8.84 18.55 -1.75
N ASP A 337 -9.44 19.49 -1.01
CA ASP A 337 -9.51 20.91 -1.36
C ASP A 337 -10.01 21.12 -2.81
N GLY A 338 -11.13 20.46 -3.13
CA GLY A 338 -11.78 20.54 -4.44
C GLY A 338 -11.10 19.78 -5.60
N ARG A 339 -9.96 19.13 -5.38
CA ARG A 339 -9.28 18.31 -6.40
C ARG A 339 -10.01 16.99 -6.64
N LEU A 340 -9.87 16.44 -7.84
CA LEU A 340 -10.32 15.08 -8.14
C LEU A 340 -9.47 14.08 -7.34
N ILE A 341 -10.11 13.22 -6.55
CA ILE A 341 -9.42 12.20 -5.77
C ILE A 341 -9.17 10.98 -6.66
N ILE A 342 -7.92 10.58 -6.80
CA ILE A 342 -7.54 9.28 -7.34
C ILE A 342 -7.46 8.30 -6.16
N SER A 343 -8.06 7.12 -6.31
CA SER A 343 -7.98 6.01 -5.35
C SER A 343 -7.50 4.75 -6.06
N ALA A 344 -7.05 3.77 -5.30
CA ALA A 344 -6.64 2.45 -5.80
C ALA A 344 -7.41 1.36 -5.03
N CYS A 345 -8.71 1.58 -4.84
CA CYS A 345 -9.57 0.71 -4.04
C CYS A 345 -11.04 1.09 -4.26
N PRO A 346 -11.86 0.21 -4.86
CA PRO A 346 -13.28 0.48 -5.13
C PRO A 346 -14.11 0.63 -3.84
N TYR A 347 -13.66 0.05 -2.72
CA TYR A 347 -14.39 0.19 -1.45
C TYR A 347 -14.14 1.53 -0.76
N CYS A 348 -12.95 2.11 -0.93
CA CYS A 348 -12.67 3.48 -0.51
C CYS A 348 -13.41 4.47 -1.41
N GLU A 349 -13.37 4.23 -2.72
CA GLU A 349 -14.09 5.01 -3.73
C GLU A 349 -15.58 5.11 -3.41
N ALA A 350 -16.26 3.98 -3.18
CA ALA A 350 -17.68 3.95 -2.85
C ALA A 350 -18.02 4.85 -1.64
N ASN A 351 -17.26 4.75 -0.55
CA ASN A 351 -17.54 5.55 0.65
C ASN A 351 -17.19 7.03 0.48
N LEU A 352 -16.17 7.37 -0.32
CA LEU A 352 -15.83 8.74 -0.67
C LEU A 352 -16.92 9.35 -1.58
N LYS A 353 -17.48 8.58 -2.53
CA LYS A 353 -18.64 8.98 -3.34
C LYS A 353 -19.87 9.25 -2.47
N ASP A 354 -20.14 8.40 -1.48
CA ASP A 354 -21.23 8.63 -0.51
C ASP A 354 -21.06 9.92 0.29
N ALA A 355 -19.82 10.36 0.52
CA ALA A 355 -19.50 11.66 1.11
C ALA A 355 -19.53 12.83 0.11
N GLY A 356 -19.90 12.58 -1.15
CA GLY A 356 -19.98 13.55 -2.24
C GLY A 356 -18.63 13.96 -2.83
N ALA A 357 -17.57 13.15 -2.64
CA ALA A 357 -16.28 13.41 -3.26
C ALA A 357 -16.32 13.09 -4.77
N GLN A 358 -15.60 13.88 -5.56
CA GLN A 358 -15.24 13.48 -6.92
C GLN A 358 -14.06 12.53 -6.82
N VAL A 359 -14.28 11.27 -7.17
CA VAL A 359 -13.26 10.22 -7.07
C VAL A 359 -13.29 9.31 -8.29
N VAL A 360 -12.11 8.89 -8.72
CA VAL A 360 -11.89 7.93 -9.82
C VAL A 360 -10.86 6.87 -9.37
N ASP A 361 -11.05 5.62 -9.78
CA ASP A 361 -10.02 4.60 -9.56
C ASP A 361 -8.87 4.77 -10.57
N LEU A 362 -7.63 4.57 -10.11
CA LEU A 362 -6.44 4.74 -10.93
C LEU A 362 -6.42 3.78 -12.13
N ALA A 363 -6.92 2.55 -11.98
CA ALA A 363 -6.99 1.62 -13.10
C ALA A 363 -8.06 2.03 -14.14
N GLU A 364 -9.21 2.56 -13.71
CA GLU A 364 -10.19 3.14 -14.64
C GLU A 364 -9.61 4.34 -15.40
N LEU A 365 -8.88 5.20 -14.69
CA LEU A 365 -8.21 6.35 -15.32
C LEU A 365 -7.18 5.86 -16.35
N TYR A 366 -6.36 4.87 -16.01
CA TYR A 366 -5.40 4.29 -16.95
C TYR A 366 -6.07 3.66 -18.17
N ALA A 367 -7.14 2.89 -17.99
CA ALA A 367 -7.89 2.30 -19.10
C ALA A 367 -8.46 3.35 -20.07
N GLN A 368 -8.86 4.51 -19.55
CA GLN A 368 -9.34 5.64 -20.39
C GLN A 368 -8.22 6.32 -21.18
N LEU A 369 -7.00 6.34 -20.64
CA LEU A 369 -5.87 7.06 -21.23
C LEU A 369 -4.98 6.17 -22.11
N LEU A 370 -5.03 4.86 -21.93
CA LEU A 370 -4.26 3.89 -22.70
C LEU A 370 -4.83 3.66 -24.12
N GLN A 371 -3.94 3.50 -25.09
CA GLN A 371 -4.26 3.12 -26.46
C GLN A 371 -3.24 2.10 -27.00
N PRO A 372 -3.62 1.29 -28.01
CA PRO A 372 -2.67 0.41 -28.70
C PRO A 372 -1.47 1.19 -29.24
N GLY A 373 -0.26 0.63 -29.11
CA GLY A 373 0.99 1.26 -29.56
C GLY A 373 1.63 2.23 -28.57
N MET A 374 1.10 2.36 -27.35
CA MET A 374 1.68 3.15 -26.26
C MET A 374 2.69 2.40 -25.39
N VAL A 375 3.10 1.20 -25.82
CA VAL A 375 4.17 0.39 -25.23
C VAL A 375 5.39 0.54 -26.13
N SER A 376 6.50 1.05 -25.60
CA SER A 376 7.77 1.22 -26.34
C SER A 376 8.89 0.42 -25.68
N GLU A 377 9.85 -0.11 -26.45
CA GLU A 377 11.08 -0.65 -25.84
C GLU A 377 11.71 0.41 -24.93
N ALA A 378 11.80 0.12 -23.62
CA ALA A 378 12.33 1.05 -22.65
C ALA A 378 13.86 1.19 -22.84
N GLU A 379 14.30 2.19 -23.59
CA GLU A 379 15.68 2.67 -23.56
C GLU A 379 15.70 4.03 -22.84
N SER A 380 16.03 4.05 -21.54
CA SER A 380 16.30 5.31 -20.85
C SER A 380 17.68 5.82 -21.29
N GLU A 381 17.69 6.89 -22.10
CA GLU A 381 18.92 7.61 -22.46
C GLU A 381 19.68 8.04 -21.19
N TYR A 382 18.97 8.44 -20.13
CA TYR A 382 19.55 8.88 -18.86
C TYR A 382 20.28 7.77 -18.11
N LEU A 383 19.75 6.54 -18.08
CA LEU A 383 20.45 5.42 -17.44
C LEU A 383 21.79 5.14 -18.14
N GLU A 384 21.79 5.04 -19.48
CA GLU A 384 23.01 4.75 -20.23
C GLU A 384 24.03 5.89 -20.11
N LEU A 385 23.58 7.14 -20.20
CA LEU A 385 24.39 8.34 -19.98
C LEU A 385 25.01 8.35 -18.58
N PHE A 386 24.22 8.04 -17.56
CA PHE A 386 24.70 8.08 -16.17
C PHE A 386 25.66 6.94 -15.86
N MET A 387 25.37 5.72 -16.33
CA MET A 387 26.31 4.60 -16.26
C MET A 387 27.62 4.95 -16.97
N GLY A 388 27.55 5.56 -18.15
CA GLY A 388 28.73 6.05 -18.89
C GLY A 388 29.54 7.06 -18.08
N TYR A 389 28.88 8.05 -17.49
CA TYR A 389 29.51 9.04 -16.60
C TYR A 389 30.20 8.36 -15.42
N LEU A 390 29.53 7.47 -14.69
CA LEU A 390 30.09 6.81 -13.50
C LEU A 390 31.25 5.87 -13.83
N ARG A 391 31.23 5.22 -15.00
CA ARG A 391 32.37 4.42 -15.50
C ARG A 391 33.64 5.29 -15.68
N GLY A 392 33.48 6.57 -16.01
CA GLY A 392 34.57 7.55 -16.06
C GLY A 392 34.98 8.13 -14.70
N HIS A 393 34.18 7.94 -13.65
CA HIS A 393 34.35 8.58 -12.32
C HIS A 393 34.27 7.54 -11.18
N THR A 394 34.90 6.39 -11.37
CA THR A 394 34.86 5.29 -10.37
C THR A 394 35.47 5.64 -9.02
N ASP A 395 36.29 6.70 -8.95
CA ASP A 395 36.90 7.24 -7.73
C ASP A 395 35.87 7.74 -6.71
N ILE A 396 34.65 8.08 -7.15
CA ILE A 396 33.50 8.37 -6.28
C ILE A 396 33.29 7.25 -5.25
N PHE A 397 33.50 6.00 -5.65
CA PHE A 397 33.23 4.80 -4.85
C PHE A 397 34.48 4.23 -4.16
N SER A 398 35.62 4.91 -4.24
CA SER A 398 36.92 4.44 -3.69
C SER A 398 36.93 4.11 -2.19
N GLU A 399 35.95 4.62 -1.43
CA GLU A 399 35.82 4.37 0.02
C GLU A 399 35.02 3.10 0.34
N ILE A 400 34.33 2.56 -0.66
CA ILE A 400 33.51 1.35 -0.54
C ILE A 400 34.45 0.15 -0.79
N LYS A 401 34.45 -0.78 0.16
CA LYS A 401 35.31 -1.96 0.10
C LYS A 401 34.67 -3.05 -0.75
N LYS A 402 35.50 -4.02 -1.14
CA LYS A 402 35.10 -5.21 -1.88
C LYS A 402 33.84 -5.87 -1.29
N GLY A 403 32.88 -6.18 -2.16
CA GLY A 403 31.58 -6.75 -1.80
C GLY A 403 30.50 -5.72 -1.47
N GLY A 404 30.82 -4.42 -1.58
CA GLY A 404 29.82 -3.35 -1.60
C GLY A 404 29.03 -3.37 -2.90
N VAL A 405 27.70 -3.31 -2.79
CA VAL A 405 26.76 -3.30 -3.93
C VAL A 405 25.78 -2.15 -3.77
N LEU A 406 25.82 -1.20 -4.69
CA LEU A 406 24.84 -0.11 -4.78
C LEU A 406 23.95 -0.38 -5.98
N LEU A 407 22.64 -0.38 -5.77
CA LEU A 407 21.65 -0.50 -6.82
C LEU A 407 21.11 0.90 -7.11
N TYR A 408 21.38 1.43 -8.29
CA TYR A 408 20.81 2.68 -8.74
C TYR A 408 19.52 2.40 -9.52
N GLN A 409 18.51 3.22 -9.28
CA GLN A 409 17.28 3.31 -10.06
C GLN A 409 17.23 4.70 -10.68
N VAL A 410 17.35 4.77 -12.01
CA VAL A 410 17.15 6.00 -12.79
C VAL A 410 15.84 5.83 -13.54
N GLU A 411 14.86 6.68 -13.23
CA GLU A 411 13.47 6.47 -13.66
C GLU A 411 12.99 5.09 -13.20
N ASP A 412 12.97 4.16 -14.14
CA ASP A 412 12.37 2.85 -14.03
C ASP A 412 13.37 1.71 -14.21
N GLN A 413 14.60 2.07 -14.59
CA GLN A 413 15.62 1.11 -14.93
C GLN A 413 16.69 1.07 -13.86
N PHE A 414 17.32 -0.10 -13.74
CA PHE A 414 18.30 -0.37 -12.71
C PHE A 414 19.68 -0.61 -13.29
N PHE A 415 20.68 -0.20 -12.52
CA PHE A 415 22.04 -0.67 -12.71
C PHE A 415 22.74 -0.81 -11.36
N THR A 416 23.73 -1.69 -11.32
CA THR A 416 24.54 -1.94 -10.14
C THR A 416 25.87 -1.24 -10.23
N VAL A 417 26.38 -0.80 -9.09
CA VAL A 417 27.78 -0.43 -8.87
C VAL A 417 28.34 -1.38 -7.82
N GLU A 418 29.22 -2.28 -8.26
CA GLU A 418 29.80 -3.33 -7.42
C GLU A 418 31.29 -3.15 -7.23
N GLN A 419 31.74 -3.24 -5.98
CA GLN A 419 33.16 -3.27 -5.66
C GLN A 419 33.71 -4.71 -5.76
N THR A 420 34.38 -5.01 -6.86
CA THR A 420 34.95 -6.35 -7.13
C THR A 420 36.45 -6.42 -6.84
N LYS A 421 37.07 -7.59 -7.05
CA LYS A 421 38.55 -7.71 -7.00
C LYS A 421 39.25 -6.92 -8.11
N LYS A 422 38.55 -6.61 -9.21
CA LYS A 422 39.10 -5.94 -10.39
C LYS A 422 38.83 -4.42 -10.39
N GLY A 423 38.16 -3.90 -9.34
CA GLY A 423 37.73 -2.51 -9.23
C GLY A 423 36.21 -2.37 -9.23
N THR A 424 35.74 -1.15 -9.45
CA THR A 424 34.31 -0.82 -9.56
C THR A 424 33.74 -1.34 -10.88
N GLU A 425 32.78 -2.27 -10.84
CA GLU A 425 32.04 -2.74 -12.01
C GLU A 425 30.65 -2.09 -12.04
N ILE A 426 30.22 -1.63 -13.22
CA ILE A 426 28.92 -0.98 -13.42
C ILE A 426 28.14 -1.71 -14.51
N LYS A 427 27.03 -2.38 -14.12
CA LYS A 427 26.25 -3.27 -15.00
C LYS A 427 24.78 -2.91 -14.97
N LYS A 428 24.14 -2.90 -16.14
CA LYS A 428 22.69 -2.72 -16.26
C LYS A 428 21.99 -3.95 -15.70
N GLY A 429 20.87 -3.73 -15.02
CA GLY A 429 20.06 -4.77 -14.39
C GLY A 429 19.91 -4.59 -12.88
N GLU A 430 18.98 -5.38 -12.32
CA GLU A 430 18.71 -5.43 -10.90
C GLU A 430 19.73 -6.29 -10.13
N HIS A 431 19.61 -6.27 -8.80
CA HIS A 431 20.38 -7.14 -7.92
C HIS A 431 19.51 -7.56 -6.73
N ASP A 432 19.40 -8.86 -6.47
CA ASP A 432 18.47 -9.41 -5.47
C ASP A 432 18.77 -8.95 -4.03
N LYS A 433 20.03 -8.63 -3.73
CA LYS A 433 20.50 -8.28 -2.37
C LYS A 433 21.50 -7.12 -2.36
N PRO A 434 21.09 -5.90 -2.74
CA PRO A 434 22.00 -4.76 -2.72
C PRO A 434 22.23 -4.31 -1.27
N ASP A 435 23.29 -3.55 -1.02
CA ASP A 435 23.50 -2.91 0.29
C ASP A 435 22.67 -1.63 0.41
N LEU A 436 22.50 -0.92 -0.70
CA LEU A 436 21.79 0.34 -0.82
C LEU A 436 21.03 0.39 -2.14
N LEU A 437 19.75 0.75 -2.11
CA LEU A 437 19.01 1.19 -3.29
C LEU A 437 19.05 2.72 -3.32
N ILE A 438 19.43 3.31 -4.45
CA ILE A 438 19.51 4.76 -4.68
C ILE A 438 18.56 5.11 -5.81
N GLN A 439 17.55 5.92 -5.53
CA GLN A 439 16.58 6.37 -6.52
C GLN A 439 16.94 7.78 -6.95
N ILE A 440 17.04 8.02 -8.26
CA ILE A 440 17.44 9.32 -8.79
C ILE A 440 16.58 9.72 -9.99
N THR A 441 16.14 10.98 -10.02
CA THR A 441 15.38 11.54 -11.14
C THR A 441 16.30 11.90 -12.31
N PRO A 442 15.79 12.02 -13.56
CA PRO A 442 16.56 12.54 -14.69
C PRO A 442 17.25 13.88 -14.38
N THR A 443 16.54 14.81 -13.73
CA THR A 443 17.09 16.09 -13.26
C THR A 443 18.26 15.90 -12.28
N GLY A 444 18.14 14.93 -11.36
CA GLY A 444 19.22 14.56 -10.44
C GLY A 444 20.44 14.01 -11.18
N VAL A 445 20.22 13.15 -12.18
CA VAL A 445 21.26 12.60 -13.05
C VAL A 445 22.02 13.71 -13.77
N GLU A 446 21.32 14.66 -14.42
CA GLU A 446 21.95 15.79 -15.12
C GLU A 446 22.82 16.64 -14.18
N LYS A 447 22.31 16.96 -12.99
CA LYS A 447 23.05 17.73 -11.98
C LYS A 447 24.30 16.98 -11.50
N LEU A 448 24.22 15.67 -11.26
CA LEU A 448 25.38 14.87 -10.87
C LEU A 448 26.39 14.75 -12.00
N MET A 449 25.95 14.49 -13.24
CA MET A 449 26.82 14.38 -14.41
C MET A 449 27.58 15.67 -14.73
N SER A 450 27.04 16.84 -14.33
CA SER A 450 27.73 18.13 -14.47
C SER A 450 28.98 18.26 -13.57
N CYS A 451 29.14 17.38 -12.57
CA CYS A 451 30.26 17.42 -11.63
C CYS A 451 31.52 16.77 -12.22
N LYS A 452 32.63 17.51 -12.30
CA LYS A 452 33.91 17.01 -12.86
C LYS A 452 34.87 16.37 -11.84
N THR A 453 34.52 16.37 -10.57
CA THR A 453 35.42 15.94 -9.46
C THR A 453 34.60 15.25 -8.39
N LYS A 454 35.18 14.24 -7.71
CA LYS A 454 34.58 13.54 -6.57
C LYS A 454 34.01 14.48 -5.51
N GLU A 455 34.72 15.55 -5.14
CA GLU A 455 34.28 16.47 -4.09
C GLU A 455 33.00 17.22 -4.49
N LYS A 456 32.94 17.70 -5.73
CA LYS A 456 31.74 18.36 -6.28
C LYS A 456 30.57 17.37 -6.41
N TYR A 457 30.84 16.14 -6.85
CA TYR A 457 29.83 15.09 -6.92
C TYR A 457 29.23 14.82 -5.54
N LEU A 458 30.07 14.58 -4.52
CA LEU A 458 29.60 14.28 -3.15
C LEU A 458 28.84 15.48 -2.54
N LYS A 459 29.26 16.71 -2.82
CA LYS A 459 28.55 17.92 -2.39
C LYS A 459 27.19 18.06 -3.09
N MET A 460 27.12 17.79 -4.39
CA MET A 460 25.86 17.81 -5.15
C MET A 460 24.93 16.69 -4.70
N TYR A 461 25.45 15.48 -4.53
CA TYR A 461 24.72 14.33 -4.00
C TYR A 461 24.06 14.66 -2.66
N LYS A 462 24.82 15.27 -1.75
CA LYS A 462 24.30 15.76 -0.46
C LYS A 462 23.19 16.80 -0.62
N TYR A 463 23.35 17.73 -1.57
CA TYR A 463 22.35 18.77 -1.85
C TYR A 463 21.05 18.15 -2.40
N LEU A 464 21.13 17.25 -3.38
CA LEU A 464 19.98 16.56 -3.95
C LEU A 464 19.22 15.76 -2.89
N TYR A 465 19.95 15.10 -1.98
CA TYR A 465 19.34 14.35 -0.90
C TYR A 465 18.66 15.23 0.16
N LYS A 466 19.27 16.36 0.54
CA LYS A 466 18.78 17.16 1.68
C LYS A 466 17.78 18.24 1.30
N GLU A 467 17.89 18.78 0.08
CA GLU A 467 17.23 20.02 -0.31
C GLU A 467 16.26 19.83 -1.48
N THR A 468 16.20 18.64 -2.09
CA THR A 468 15.31 18.35 -3.23
C THR A 468 14.70 16.94 -3.14
N ASP A 469 13.75 16.63 -4.02
CA ASP A 469 13.18 15.29 -4.19
C ASP A 469 13.86 14.51 -5.35
N ASP A 470 15.04 14.97 -5.79
CA ASP A 470 15.73 14.40 -6.96
C ASP A 470 16.54 13.14 -6.64
N LEU A 471 16.79 12.86 -5.35
CA LEU A 471 17.59 11.73 -4.90
C LEU A 471 17.11 11.19 -3.55
N ASP A 472 16.82 9.89 -3.50
CA ASP A 472 16.47 9.16 -2.27
C ASP A 472 17.27 7.86 -2.14
N PHE A 473 17.32 7.26 -0.95
CA PHE A 473 17.93 5.96 -0.75
C PHE A 473 17.20 5.07 0.26
N ASP A 474 17.32 3.77 0.05
CA ASP A 474 16.78 2.73 0.92
C ASP A 474 17.89 1.75 1.30
N VAL A 475 18.14 1.64 2.61
CA VAL A 475 19.18 0.79 3.18
C VAL A 475 18.67 -0.65 3.25
N LYS A 476 19.26 -1.53 2.44
CA LYS A 476 18.82 -2.93 2.30
C LYS A 476 19.64 -3.93 3.13
N THR A 477 20.68 -3.46 3.83
CA THR A 477 21.52 -4.28 4.71
C THR A 477 21.72 -3.61 6.07
N ASN A 478 22.06 -4.39 7.11
CA ASN A 478 22.25 -3.80 8.44
C ASN A 478 23.51 -2.91 8.51
N MET A 479 23.46 -1.95 9.44
CA MET A 479 24.51 -0.94 9.62
C MET A 479 25.89 -1.53 9.95
N PHE A 480 25.95 -2.68 10.62
CA PHE A 480 27.21 -3.37 10.92
C PHE A 480 27.91 -3.87 9.65
N ASN A 481 27.16 -4.48 8.73
CA ASN A 481 27.67 -4.92 7.44
C ASN A 481 28.09 -3.74 6.56
N MET A 482 27.29 -2.66 6.54
CA MET A 482 27.66 -1.43 5.83
C MET A 482 28.98 -0.85 6.35
N ALA A 483 29.16 -0.79 7.67
CA ALA A 483 30.40 -0.31 8.28
C ALA A 483 31.61 -1.17 7.90
N ARG A 484 31.48 -2.50 7.92
CA ARG A 484 32.55 -3.41 7.46
C ARG A 484 32.92 -3.19 6.00
N LYS A 485 31.93 -2.87 5.16
CA LYS A 485 32.08 -2.58 3.73
C LYS A 485 32.51 -1.13 3.43
N GLY A 486 32.82 -0.31 4.44
CA GLY A 486 33.41 1.04 4.24
C GLY A 486 32.41 2.16 3.97
N TYR A 487 31.10 1.87 3.97
CA TYR A 487 30.06 2.85 3.66
C TYR A 487 30.02 4.03 4.63
N VAL A 488 30.49 3.90 5.87
CA VAL A 488 30.42 4.97 6.87
C VAL A 488 31.17 6.23 6.44
N SER A 489 32.35 6.09 5.83
CA SER A 489 33.12 7.26 5.36
C SER A 489 32.42 7.94 4.19
N TRP A 490 31.98 7.12 3.22
CA TRP A 490 31.28 7.60 2.03
C TRP A 490 29.95 8.28 2.40
N ALA A 491 29.16 7.66 3.28
CA ALA A 491 27.87 8.16 3.76
C ALA A 491 27.98 9.49 4.52
N LYS A 492 29.05 9.69 5.31
CA LYS A 492 29.31 11.00 5.95
C LYS A 492 29.55 12.10 4.93
N LYS A 493 30.33 11.83 3.88
CA LYS A 493 30.64 12.83 2.83
C LYS A 493 29.46 13.10 1.92
N ALA A 494 28.68 12.06 1.60
CA ALA A 494 27.41 12.17 0.88
C ALA A 494 26.28 12.79 1.73
N GLY A 495 26.52 13.07 3.02
CA GLY A 495 25.57 13.74 3.91
C GLY A 495 24.43 12.88 4.44
N LEU A 496 24.54 11.56 4.29
CA LEU A 496 23.57 10.55 4.73
C LEU A 496 23.64 10.30 6.25
N LEU A 497 24.78 10.59 6.86
CA LEU A 497 24.97 10.57 8.31
C LEU A 497 25.30 12.00 8.78
N SER A 498 24.43 12.59 9.61
CA SER A 498 24.74 13.79 10.38
C SER A 498 25.53 13.40 11.63
N LEU A 499 26.57 14.18 11.96
CA LEU A 499 27.04 14.28 13.35
C LEU A 499 25.96 14.95 14.19
#